data_AF-A0A8H8SPJ1-F1
#
_entry.id   AF-A0A8H8SPJ1-F1
#
_cell.length_a   1.000
_cell.length_b   1.000
_cell.length_c   1.000
_cell.angle_alpha   90.00
_cell.angle_beta   90.00
_cell.angle_gamma   90.00
#
_symmetry.space_group_name_H-M   'P 1'
#
loop_
_entity.id
_entity.type
_entity.pdbx_description
1 polymer ?
#
loop_
_entity_poly.entity_id
_entity_poly.type
_entity_poly.pdbx_seq_one_letter_code
_entity_poly.pdbx_strand_id
1 'polypeptide(L)'
;MFTVPYVVLTTLAACLLGSAAAAPSPTINRVDEFIRRDADAPPFVKRAASCNFPTPPKTSSLSTPITVTGTFDGGNVRFDRGSGACSGQAEGGDADAVFLVQSGGTVQNVVIGANQAEGIHCLRPCNLYNVWFEDVCEDAITIKQTSGQSNIIGGGAKAASDKVVQHNGGGTVKIDSYCVQTFGKLYRSCGNCSTQYKRTVLISQIIGKSGSSLAGINSNYGDTATIDKASLSLTSALLRPHNVNEMSALQIFNNADIMYAVFTELESQQWPSLTRREIEGVDVIVALIPGAEIEWSQKVLKRVTRMRFLCEPPLDLNRLGIYSPFVRTLEIYGRDAKDYEILYWRVLAGYAKDDPILPNLLRLTLTPPSLIESENQLFWIRTFLSPVLVNIRVADSPGRDVPLLRNEIALTLLKRISKLASGLHRLGIFIELEDQSDGIEESSQHIAFWEPSLPDCFATLGSLREISSVSQLLQPDLLPVIASLKHLEVLKL
;
A
#
# COMPACT_ATOMS: atom_id res chain seq x y z
N MET A 1 -59.63 -16.91 -78.02
CA MET A 1 -58.58 -17.05 -79.05
C MET A 1 -57.66 -15.86 -78.90
N PHE A 2 -56.35 -16.12 -78.83
CA PHE A 2 -55.22 -15.23 -78.60
C PHE A 2 -54.82 -14.93 -77.15
N THR A 3 -53.50 -15.03 -76.98
CA THR A 3 -52.67 -15.25 -75.80
C THR A 3 -51.49 -14.27 -75.83
N VAL A 4 -50.72 -14.23 -74.72
CA VAL A 4 -49.31 -13.77 -74.55
C VAL A 4 -49.11 -12.23 -74.36
N PRO A 5 -48.04 -11.74 -73.69
CA PRO A 5 -47.80 -11.73 -72.23
C PRO A 5 -47.19 -10.41 -71.67
N TYR A 6 -46.88 -10.47 -70.36
CA TYR A 6 -45.98 -9.61 -69.58
C TYR A 6 -44.72 -9.06 -70.30
N VAL A 7 -44.47 -7.75 -70.13
CA VAL A 7 -43.15 -7.12 -70.25
C VAL A 7 -42.90 -6.26 -69.01
N VAL A 8 -41.74 -6.47 -68.39
CA VAL A 8 -41.18 -5.78 -67.24
C VAL A 8 -40.78 -4.35 -67.62
N LEU A 9 -41.20 -3.34 -66.85
CA LEU A 9 -40.72 -1.96 -66.98
C LEU A 9 -40.04 -1.52 -65.68
N THR A 10 -38.72 -1.34 -65.73
CA THR A 10 -37.90 -0.68 -64.70
C THR A 10 -37.75 0.80 -65.04
N THR A 11 -38.09 1.71 -64.12
CA THR A 11 -37.71 3.13 -64.22
C THR A 11 -37.23 3.69 -62.88
N LEU A 12 -36.06 4.32 -62.93
CA LEU A 12 -35.32 5.03 -61.88
C LEU A 12 -36.14 6.14 -61.21
N ALA A 13 -35.95 6.31 -59.90
CA ALA A 13 -36.32 7.52 -59.17
C ALA A 13 -35.08 8.39 -58.91
N ALA A 14 -35.10 9.63 -59.37
CA ALA A 14 -34.08 10.64 -59.11
C ALA A 14 -34.57 11.65 -58.06
N CYS A 15 -33.76 11.88 -57.02
CA CYS A 15 -33.94 12.89 -55.97
C CYS A 15 -33.80 14.32 -56.52
N LEU A 16 -34.69 15.22 -56.09
CA LEU A 16 -34.49 16.66 -56.10
C LEU A 16 -34.90 17.23 -54.73
N LEU A 17 -33.91 17.66 -53.94
CA LEU A 17 -34.09 18.46 -52.73
C LEU A 17 -33.78 19.92 -53.10
N GLY A 18 -34.74 20.82 -52.86
CA GLY A 18 -34.57 22.27 -52.96
C GLY A 18 -33.93 22.86 -51.71
N SER A 19 -33.00 23.78 -51.90
CA SER A 19 -32.26 24.48 -50.85
C SER A 19 -33.05 25.68 -50.30
N ALA A 20 -33.47 25.63 -49.04
CA ALA A 20 -33.90 26.81 -48.30
C ALA A 20 -32.70 27.40 -47.55
N ALA A 21 -32.25 28.59 -47.95
CA ALA A 21 -31.20 29.33 -47.24
C ALA A 21 -31.82 30.11 -46.07
N ALA A 22 -31.46 29.75 -44.84
CA ALA A 22 -31.81 30.50 -43.63
C ALA A 22 -30.89 31.73 -43.50
N ALA A 23 -31.47 32.91 -43.31
CA ALA A 23 -30.73 34.14 -43.02
C ALA A 23 -30.15 34.09 -41.59
N PRO A 24 -28.88 34.50 -41.38
CA PRO A 24 -28.29 34.49 -40.04
C PRO A 24 -28.90 35.58 -39.15
N SER A 25 -29.21 35.20 -37.90
CA SER A 25 -29.59 36.13 -36.82
C SER A 25 -28.40 37.03 -36.45
N PRO A 26 -28.63 38.27 -35.96
CA PRO A 26 -27.58 39.25 -35.77
C PRO A 26 -26.63 38.81 -34.65
N THR A 27 -25.35 38.71 -34.99
CA THR A 27 -24.26 38.42 -34.06
C THR A 27 -24.04 39.63 -33.16
N ILE A 28 -24.60 39.58 -31.96
CA ILE A 28 -24.14 40.42 -30.85
C ILE A 28 -22.73 39.92 -30.49
N ASN A 29 -21.75 40.83 -30.48
CA ASN A 29 -20.35 40.65 -30.09
C ASN A 29 -20.15 39.53 -29.04
N ARG A 30 -19.90 38.30 -29.49
CA ARG A 30 -19.69 37.17 -28.58
C ARG A 30 -18.24 37.23 -28.12
N VAL A 31 -18.05 37.61 -26.86
CA VAL A 31 -16.79 37.50 -26.14
C VAL A 31 -16.42 36.01 -26.16
N ASP A 32 -15.56 35.64 -27.09
CA ASP A 32 -14.97 34.31 -27.23
C ASP A 32 -15.98 33.17 -27.48
N GLU A 33 -16.14 32.74 -28.74
CA GLU A 33 -17.14 31.75 -29.16
C GLU A 33 -17.16 30.46 -28.32
N PHE A 34 -16.02 30.11 -27.73
CA PHE A 34 -15.81 28.91 -26.93
C PHE A 34 -16.12 29.05 -25.44
N ILE A 35 -16.21 30.27 -24.88
CA ILE A 35 -16.37 30.46 -23.43
C ILE A 35 -17.79 30.93 -23.11
N ARG A 36 -18.48 30.25 -22.19
CA ARG A 36 -19.82 30.63 -21.72
C ARG A 36 -19.84 30.72 -20.20
N ARG A 37 -20.48 31.76 -19.68
CA ARG A 37 -20.72 31.92 -18.24
C ARG A 37 -22.24 31.85 -18.00
N ASP A 38 -22.65 30.96 -17.11
CA ASP A 38 -23.98 30.80 -16.55
C ASP A 38 -25.03 30.13 -17.47
N ALA A 39 -26.23 30.71 -17.62
CA ALA A 39 -27.44 30.02 -18.12
C ALA A 39 -27.32 29.49 -19.56
N ASP A 40 -26.41 30.03 -20.37
CA ASP A 40 -26.17 29.60 -21.74
C ASP A 40 -25.16 28.44 -21.86
N ALA A 41 -24.56 28.02 -20.73
CA ALA A 41 -23.67 26.86 -20.69
C ALA A 41 -24.48 25.58 -20.94
N PRO A 42 -24.03 24.71 -21.86
CA PRO A 42 -24.69 23.44 -22.10
C PRO A 42 -24.68 22.58 -20.83
N PRO A 43 -25.73 21.78 -20.57
CA PRO A 43 -25.74 20.87 -19.44
C PRO A 43 -24.61 19.84 -19.59
N PHE A 44 -23.88 19.58 -18.49
CA PHE A 44 -22.89 18.52 -18.48
C PHE A 44 -23.57 17.15 -18.62
N VAL A 45 -23.07 16.35 -19.57
CA VAL A 45 -23.49 14.96 -19.75
C VAL A 45 -22.34 14.06 -19.33
N LYS A 46 -22.53 13.32 -18.22
CA LYS A 46 -21.55 12.36 -17.73
C LYS A 46 -21.27 11.28 -18.79
N ARG A 47 -19.99 10.97 -19.00
CA ARG A 47 -19.51 9.89 -19.86
C ARG A 47 -18.64 8.93 -19.04
N ALA A 48 -18.36 7.75 -19.57
CA ALA A 48 -17.38 6.85 -18.98
C ALA A 48 -15.98 7.50 -18.98
N ALA A 49 -15.11 7.07 -18.07
CA ALA A 49 -13.74 7.55 -18.04
C ALA A 49 -13.04 7.29 -19.38
N SER A 50 -12.22 8.25 -19.80
CA SER A 50 -11.39 8.18 -20.99
C SER A 50 -10.06 8.86 -20.69
N CYS A 51 -8.98 8.37 -21.28
CA CYS A 51 -7.67 9.04 -21.22
C CYS A 51 -7.38 9.84 -22.50
N ASN A 52 -8.40 10.11 -23.32
CA ASN A 52 -8.28 10.92 -24.52
C ASN A 52 -8.38 12.40 -24.14
N PHE A 53 -7.23 13.02 -23.91
CA PHE A 53 -7.16 14.45 -23.65
C PHE A 53 -7.66 15.23 -24.87
N PRO A 54 -8.48 16.29 -24.66
CA PRO A 54 -8.94 17.14 -25.75
C PRO A 54 -7.76 17.89 -26.39
N THR A 55 -7.93 18.28 -27.65
CA THR A 55 -7.05 19.25 -28.31
C THR A 55 -7.64 20.65 -28.09
N PRO A 56 -7.01 21.51 -27.27
CA PRO A 56 -7.56 22.83 -27.00
C PRO A 56 -7.60 23.68 -28.28
N PRO A 57 -8.70 24.39 -28.57
CA PRO A 57 -8.78 25.26 -29.74
C PRO A 57 -7.85 26.48 -29.62
N LYS A 58 -7.44 26.84 -28.40
CA LYS A 58 -6.50 27.91 -28.08
C LYS A 58 -6.03 27.85 -26.62
N THR A 59 -5.07 28.73 -26.28
CA THR A 59 -4.57 28.98 -24.92
C THR A 59 -4.93 30.39 -24.45
N SER A 60 -5.33 30.54 -23.19
CA SER A 60 -5.55 31.79 -22.47
C SER A 60 -4.67 31.83 -21.22
N SER A 61 -3.61 32.63 -21.27
CA SER A 61 -2.70 32.83 -20.13
C SER A 61 -3.20 33.98 -19.26
N LEU A 62 -3.40 33.71 -17.97
CA LEU A 62 -4.07 34.59 -17.03
C LEU A 62 -3.07 35.26 -16.09
N SER A 63 -3.14 36.59 -15.97
CA SER A 63 -2.37 37.33 -14.96
C SER A 63 -2.95 37.18 -13.55
N THR A 64 -4.23 36.84 -13.43
CA THR A 64 -4.96 36.64 -12.16
C THR A 64 -5.95 35.48 -12.27
N PRO A 65 -6.34 34.82 -11.16
CA PRO A 65 -7.30 33.72 -11.18
C PRO A 65 -8.68 34.13 -11.69
N ILE A 66 -9.35 33.25 -12.43
CA ILE A 66 -10.78 33.44 -12.74
C ILE A 66 -11.62 32.98 -11.54
N THR A 67 -12.41 33.88 -10.97
CA THR A 67 -13.38 33.53 -9.93
C THR A 67 -14.70 33.05 -10.56
N VAL A 68 -15.21 31.90 -10.11
CA VAL A 68 -16.41 31.25 -10.64
C VAL A 68 -17.46 31.10 -9.54
N THR A 69 -18.61 31.76 -9.72
CA THR A 69 -19.77 31.70 -8.79
C THR A 69 -20.97 30.94 -9.36
N GLY A 70 -21.12 30.92 -10.68
CA GLY A 70 -22.12 30.12 -11.41
C GLY A 70 -21.44 29.03 -12.25
N THR A 71 -21.83 28.88 -13.52
CA THR A 71 -21.24 27.87 -14.42
C THR A 71 -20.26 28.52 -15.38
N PHE A 72 -19.02 28.08 -15.41
CA PHE A 72 -18.03 28.44 -16.41
C PHE A 72 -17.81 27.26 -17.35
N ASP A 73 -18.25 27.38 -18.61
CA ASP A 73 -17.93 26.45 -19.68
C ASP A 73 -16.79 27.02 -20.52
N GLY A 74 -15.64 26.33 -20.53
CA GLY A 74 -14.45 26.76 -21.25
C GLY A 74 -14.37 26.29 -22.70
N GLY A 75 -15.31 25.48 -23.21
CA GLY A 75 -15.28 24.98 -24.60
C GLY A 75 -14.00 24.22 -24.97
N ASN A 76 -13.37 23.56 -23.99
CA ASN A 76 -12.05 22.93 -24.02
C ASN A 76 -10.87 23.88 -24.29
N VAL A 77 -11.04 25.20 -24.10
CA VAL A 77 -9.92 26.16 -24.11
C VAL A 77 -8.91 25.78 -23.02
N ARG A 78 -7.62 25.95 -23.33
CA ARG A 78 -6.52 25.80 -22.37
C ARG A 78 -6.37 27.09 -21.57
N PHE A 79 -6.31 27.00 -20.26
CA PHE A 79 -6.03 28.10 -19.34
C PHE A 79 -4.76 27.81 -18.55
N ASP A 80 -3.92 28.82 -18.34
CA ASP A 80 -2.70 28.74 -17.51
C ASP A 80 -2.36 30.13 -16.93
N ARG A 81 -1.22 30.25 -16.25
CA ARG A 81 -0.71 31.50 -15.65
C ARG A 81 0.44 32.15 -16.43
N GLY A 82 0.75 31.65 -17.62
CA GLY A 82 1.84 32.13 -18.47
C GLY A 82 3.19 31.44 -18.21
N SER A 83 4.08 31.53 -19.21
CA SER A 83 5.37 30.83 -19.21
C SER A 83 6.20 31.07 -17.94
N GLY A 84 6.69 30.00 -17.33
CA GLY A 84 7.55 30.07 -16.14
C GLY A 84 6.80 30.24 -14.82
N ALA A 85 5.47 30.23 -14.83
CA ALA A 85 4.67 30.28 -13.61
C ALA A 85 4.80 29.01 -12.76
N CYS A 86 5.06 27.86 -13.37
CA CYS A 86 5.28 26.62 -12.64
C CYS A 86 6.68 26.57 -12.01
N SER A 87 6.74 26.51 -10.68
CA SER A 87 7.96 26.34 -9.86
C SER A 87 8.10 24.94 -9.27
N GLY A 88 7.42 23.94 -9.84
CA GLY A 88 7.38 22.57 -9.30
C GLY A 88 6.58 22.50 -8.00
N GLN A 89 7.14 21.84 -6.99
CA GLN A 89 6.49 21.56 -5.69
C GLN A 89 6.60 22.71 -4.68
N ALA A 90 6.83 23.95 -5.15
CA ALA A 90 6.81 25.11 -4.28
C ALA A 90 5.36 25.54 -4.04
N GLU A 91 4.93 25.52 -2.79
CA GLU A 91 3.55 25.83 -2.36
C GLU A 91 3.15 27.26 -2.77
N GLY A 92 2.04 27.38 -3.48
CA GLY A 92 1.40 28.64 -3.87
C GLY A 92 0.12 28.96 -3.09
N GLY A 93 -0.44 30.13 -3.37
CA GLY A 93 -1.67 30.62 -2.74
C GLY A 93 -2.85 30.70 -3.69
N ASP A 94 -3.99 31.17 -3.16
CA ASP A 94 -5.20 31.40 -3.99
C ASP A 94 -4.96 32.42 -5.12
N ALA A 95 -4.00 33.32 -4.97
CA ALA A 95 -3.64 34.29 -6.00
C ALA A 95 -2.91 33.64 -7.21
N ASP A 96 -2.39 32.43 -7.04
CA ASP A 96 -1.59 31.69 -8.03
C ASP A 96 -2.44 30.68 -8.81
N ALA A 97 -3.66 30.37 -8.34
CA ALA A 97 -4.57 29.43 -8.99
C ALA A 97 -5.03 29.89 -10.38
N VAL A 98 -5.32 28.95 -11.30
CA VAL A 98 -5.99 29.28 -12.56
C VAL A 98 -7.46 29.64 -12.33
N PHE A 99 -8.15 28.88 -11.46
CA PHE A 99 -9.54 29.12 -11.10
C PHE A 99 -9.76 29.12 -9.58
N LEU A 100 -10.60 30.05 -9.12
CA LEU A 100 -11.16 30.07 -7.77
C LEU A 100 -12.66 29.79 -7.84
N VAL A 101 -13.09 28.62 -7.38
CA VAL A 101 -14.48 28.19 -7.47
C VAL A 101 -15.18 28.40 -6.13
N GLN A 102 -16.20 29.25 -6.16
CA GLN A 102 -17.03 29.59 -5.00
C GLN A 102 -18.12 28.53 -4.78
N SER A 103 -18.93 28.71 -3.73
CA SER A 103 -19.95 27.74 -3.35
C SER A 103 -20.97 27.52 -4.46
N GLY A 104 -21.15 26.25 -4.87
CA GLY A 104 -22.05 25.86 -5.95
C GLY A 104 -21.50 26.13 -7.36
N GLY A 105 -20.33 26.77 -7.48
CA GLY A 105 -19.72 27.08 -8.77
C GLY A 105 -19.35 25.83 -9.55
N THR A 106 -19.48 25.90 -10.87
CA THR A 106 -19.18 24.82 -11.80
C THR A 106 -18.14 25.26 -12.81
N VAL A 107 -17.06 24.51 -12.95
CA VAL A 107 -16.10 24.65 -14.07
C VAL A 107 -16.25 23.43 -14.95
N GLN A 108 -16.48 23.63 -16.24
CA GLN A 108 -16.64 22.53 -17.17
C GLN A 108 -15.98 22.75 -18.53
N ASN A 109 -15.59 21.64 -19.17
CA ASN A 109 -14.95 21.65 -20.49
C ASN A 109 -13.75 22.62 -20.52
N VAL A 110 -12.80 22.39 -19.62
CA VAL A 110 -11.61 23.24 -19.46
C VAL A 110 -10.38 22.36 -19.54
N VAL A 111 -9.34 22.88 -20.17
CA VAL A 111 -8.00 22.30 -20.12
C VAL A 111 -7.11 23.24 -19.34
N ILE A 112 -6.32 22.71 -18.43
CA ILE A 112 -5.34 23.42 -17.64
C ILE A 112 -3.96 23.05 -18.18
N GLY A 113 -3.21 24.05 -18.62
CA GLY A 113 -1.90 23.88 -19.21
C GLY A 113 -0.79 23.71 -18.17
N ALA A 114 0.38 23.25 -18.61
CA ALA A 114 1.55 23.00 -17.75
C ALA A 114 2.03 24.23 -16.95
N ASN A 115 1.76 25.43 -17.43
CA ASN A 115 2.16 26.69 -16.80
C ASN A 115 1.14 27.19 -15.77
N GLN A 116 0.50 26.31 -15.00
CA GLN A 116 -0.62 26.66 -14.12
C GLN A 116 -0.21 27.35 -12.81
N ALA A 117 1.06 27.25 -12.37
CA ALA A 117 1.45 27.48 -10.97
C ALA A 117 0.62 26.60 -10.01
N GLU A 118 -0.55 27.08 -9.60
CA GLU A 118 -1.58 26.35 -8.87
C GLU A 118 -2.75 26.01 -9.81
N GLY A 119 -3.33 24.81 -9.70
CA GLY A 119 -4.42 24.38 -10.58
C GLY A 119 -5.76 25.07 -10.31
N ILE A 120 -6.74 24.32 -9.77
CA ILE A 120 -8.07 24.84 -9.43
C ILE A 120 -8.30 24.76 -7.93
N HIS A 121 -8.67 25.88 -7.31
CA HIS A 121 -9.05 25.91 -5.90
C HIS A 121 -10.56 25.97 -5.74
N CYS A 122 -11.14 24.94 -5.13
CA CYS A 122 -12.51 24.95 -4.67
C CYS A 122 -12.58 25.49 -3.26
N LEU A 123 -12.92 26.77 -3.13
CA LEU A 123 -12.99 27.49 -1.86
C LEU A 123 -14.16 27.02 -0.97
N ARG A 124 -15.20 26.46 -1.60
CA ARG A 124 -16.43 25.92 -1.02
C ARG A 124 -16.89 24.72 -1.89
N PRO A 125 -17.99 24.01 -1.56
CA PRO A 125 -18.47 22.92 -2.40
C PRO A 125 -18.60 23.35 -3.86
N CYS A 126 -17.95 22.64 -4.78
CA CYS A 126 -17.81 23.00 -6.18
C CYS A 126 -18.09 21.80 -7.10
N ASN A 127 -18.22 22.09 -8.39
CA ASN A 127 -18.37 21.07 -9.43
C ASN A 127 -17.30 21.28 -10.52
N LEU A 128 -16.49 20.25 -10.77
CA LEU A 128 -15.49 20.22 -11.84
C LEU A 128 -15.87 19.11 -12.81
N TYR A 129 -16.30 19.48 -14.02
CA TYR A 129 -16.84 18.55 -15.00
C TYR A 129 -16.06 18.53 -16.32
N ASN A 130 -15.52 17.37 -16.71
CA ASN A 130 -14.69 17.28 -17.92
C ASN A 130 -13.54 18.32 -17.92
N VAL A 131 -12.80 18.38 -16.81
CA VAL A 131 -11.63 19.25 -16.64
C VAL A 131 -10.35 18.42 -16.80
N TRP A 132 -9.41 18.92 -17.60
CA TRP A 132 -8.20 18.19 -17.97
C TRP A 132 -6.94 18.94 -17.56
N PHE A 133 -5.98 18.28 -16.92
CA PHE A 133 -4.70 18.86 -16.51
C PHE A 133 -3.57 18.20 -17.30
N GLU A 134 -2.94 18.97 -18.20
CA GLU A 134 -1.95 18.43 -19.14
C GLU A 134 -0.62 18.06 -18.49
N ASP A 135 -0.23 18.81 -17.47
CA ASP A 135 0.97 18.60 -16.65
C ASP A 135 0.75 19.34 -15.31
N VAL A 136 0.71 18.59 -14.21
CA VAL A 136 0.38 19.14 -12.89
C VAL A 136 1.66 19.65 -12.24
N CYS A 137 1.66 20.93 -11.87
CA CYS A 137 2.83 21.59 -11.30
C CYS A 137 3.08 21.22 -9.82
N GLU A 138 2.16 21.63 -8.94
CA GLU A 138 2.17 21.31 -7.51
C GLU A 138 1.03 20.33 -7.23
N ASP A 139 -0.19 20.82 -7.00
CA ASP A 139 -1.44 20.07 -7.00
C ASP A 139 -2.36 20.48 -8.17
N ALA A 140 -3.22 19.56 -8.67
CA ALA A 140 -4.16 19.88 -9.74
C ALA A 140 -5.42 20.57 -9.20
N ILE A 141 -5.94 20.06 -8.08
CA ILE A 141 -7.20 20.49 -7.48
C ILE A 141 -7.03 20.59 -5.97
N THR A 142 -7.27 21.77 -5.42
CA THR A 142 -7.23 22.04 -3.98
C THR A 142 -8.64 22.26 -3.44
N ILE A 143 -9.08 21.38 -2.55
CA ILE A 143 -10.41 21.44 -1.92
C ILE A 143 -10.30 22.09 -0.53
N LYS A 144 -10.94 23.24 -0.36
CA LYS A 144 -10.93 24.05 0.87
C LYS A 144 -12.29 24.18 1.55
N GLN A 145 -13.35 23.57 0.99
CA GLN A 145 -14.68 23.55 1.63
C GLN A 145 -14.59 23.01 3.05
N THR A 146 -15.36 23.50 4.03
CA THR A 146 -15.32 22.97 5.40
C THR A 146 -16.38 21.89 5.68
N SER A 147 -17.38 21.79 4.80
CA SER A 147 -18.48 20.83 4.84
C SER A 147 -19.11 20.71 3.44
N GLY A 148 -20.14 19.86 3.29
CA GLY A 148 -20.82 19.63 2.00
C GLY A 148 -20.06 18.66 1.09
N GLN A 149 -20.39 18.66 -0.21
CA GLN A 149 -19.77 17.79 -1.20
C GLN A 149 -19.27 18.55 -2.44
N SER A 150 -18.01 18.33 -2.82
CA SER A 150 -17.51 18.72 -4.15
C SER A 150 -17.48 17.52 -5.09
N ASN A 151 -17.70 17.79 -6.37
CA ASN A 151 -17.77 16.78 -7.42
C ASN A 151 -16.69 17.01 -8.47
N ILE A 152 -15.91 15.98 -8.76
CA ILE A 152 -14.91 15.92 -9.83
C ILE A 152 -15.36 14.78 -10.75
N ILE A 153 -15.98 15.12 -11.88
CA ILE A 153 -16.66 14.13 -12.73
C ILE A 153 -16.24 14.28 -14.19
N GLY A 154 -15.64 13.23 -14.76
CA GLY A 154 -15.06 13.32 -16.11
C GLY A 154 -13.77 14.13 -16.13
N GLY A 155 -13.00 13.98 -17.21
CA GLY A 155 -11.72 14.66 -17.36
C GLY A 155 -10.53 13.80 -16.94
N GLY A 156 -9.41 14.44 -16.65
CA GLY A 156 -8.22 13.72 -16.24
C GLY A 156 -7.00 14.58 -15.90
N ALA A 157 -5.97 13.97 -15.35
CA ALA A 157 -4.71 14.65 -15.02
C ALA A 157 -3.49 13.83 -15.43
N LYS A 158 -2.41 14.53 -15.77
CA LYS A 158 -1.11 13.96 -16.13
C LYS A 158 0.01 14.53 -15.25
N ALA A 159 1.05 13.72 -15.04
CA ALA A 159 2.34 14.16 -14.51
C ALA A 159 2.29 14.85 -13.13
N ALA A 160 1.38 14.44 -12.25
CA ALA A 160 1.29 14.98 -10.89
C ALA A 160 2.33 14.31 -9.97
N SER A 161 3.49 14.93 -9.74
CA SER A 161 4.56 14.28 -8.98
C SER A 161 4.18 13.87 -7.56
N ASP A 162 3.36 14.67 -6.86
CA ASP A 162 2.80 14.30 -5.56
C ASP A 162 1.29 14.03 -5.61
N LYS A 163 0.43 15.06 -5.70
CA LYS A 163 -1.02 14.85 -5.57
C LYS A 163 -1.81 15.48 -6.72
N VAL A 164 -2.88 14.81 -7.13
CA VAL A 164 -3.86 15.37 -8.07
C VAL A 164 -4.90 16.16 -7.29
N VAL A 165 -5.51 15.56 -6.27
CA VAL A 165 -6.53 16.21 -5.43
C VAL A 165 -6.03 16.33 -3.99
N GLN A 166 -5.78 17.55 -3.56
CA GLN A 166 -5.42 17.90 -2.20
C GLN A 166 -6.66 18.38 -1.44
N HIS A 167 -7.06 17.66 -0.39
CA HIS A 167 -8.23 18.01 0.42
C HIS A 167 -7.78 18.63 1.75
N ASN A 168 -7.76 19.96 1.78
CA ASN A 168 -7.34 20.77 2.93
C ASN A 168 -8.51 21.03 3.90
N GLY A 169 -9.73 21.18 3.37
CA GLY A 169 -10.94 21.44 4.14
C GLY A 169 -11.61 20.19 4.74
N GLY A 170 -12.92 20.19 4.97
CA GLY A 170 -13.71 19.07 5.48
C GLY A 170 -14.87 18.68 4.56
N GLY A 171 -15.56 17.59 4.89
CA GLY A 171 -16.71 17.11 4.11
C GLY A 171 -16.34 16.06 3.06
N THR A 172 -17.08 16.02 1.95
CA THR A 172 -17.00 14.93 0.96
C THR A 172 -16.45 15.41 -0.38
N VAL A 173 -15.58 14.60 -0.99
CA VAL A 173 -15.15 14.74 -2.38
C VAL A 173 -15.56 13.51 -3.16
N LYS A 174 -16.30 13.69 -4.26
CA LYS A 174 -16.64 12.62 -5.18
C LYS A 174 -15.77 12.72 -6.43
N ILE A 175 -15.00 11.67 -6.74
CA ILE A 175 -14.17 11.55 -7.93
C ILE A 175 -14.74 10.41 -8.77
N ASP A 176 -15.20 10.72 -9.98
CA ASP A 176 -15.99 9.78 -10.77
C ASP A 176 -15.68 9.91 -12.26
N SER A 177 -15.50 8.78 -12.95
CA SER A 177 -15.28 8.76 -14.41
C SER A 177 -14.05 9.56 -14.85
N TYR A 178 -12.94 9.42 -14.12
CA TYR A 178 -11.72 10.25 -14.26
C TYR A 178 -10.53 9.42 -14.75
N CYS A 179 -9.66 10.01 -15.58
CA CYS A 179 -8.39 9.41 -15.96
C CYS A 179 -7.20 10.09 -15.28
N VAL A 180 -6.25 9.33 -14.75
CA VAL A 180 -5.02 9.86 -14.19
C VAL A 180 -3.80 9.08 -14.70
N GLN A 181 -2.75 9.79 -15.15
CA GLN A 181 -1.57 9.21 -15.78
C GLN A 181 -0.29 9.80 -15.21
N THR A 182 0.66 8.99 -14.75
CA THR A 182 1.92 9.45 -14.12
C THR A 182 1.62 10.35 -12.93
N PHE A 183 1.35 9.77 -11.76
CA PHE A 183 0.91 10.53 -10.60
C PHE A 183 1.37 9.94 -9.27
N GLY A 184 1.66 10.74 -8.25
CA GLY A 184 1.86 10.20 -6.90
C GLY A 184 0.54 9.66 -6.34
N LYS A 185 -0.41 10.54 -6.05
CA LYS A 185 -1.67 10.25 -5.36
C LYS A 185 -2.85 10.88 -6.08
N LEU A 186 -3.91 10.13 -6.36
CA LEU A 186 -5.12 10.71 -6.93
C LEU A 186 -5.82 11.63 -5.90
N TYR A 187 -5.92 11.19 -4.65
CA TYR A 187 -6.53 11.98 -3.57
C TYR A 187 -5.70 11.90 -2.29
N ARG A 188 -5.54 13.03 -1.61
CA ARG A 188 -4.92 13.10 -0.29
C ARG A 188 -5.70 14.00 0.67
N SER A 189 -6.09 13.43 1.81
CA SER A 189 -6.49 14.20 3.00
C SER A 189 -5.26 14.91 3.56
N CYS A 190 -5.33 16.21 3.83
CA CYS A 190 -4.19 16.95 4.34
C CYS A 190 -3.73 16.43 5.72
N GLY A 191 -2.49 15.95 5.83
CA GLY A 191 -1.94 15.34 7.06
C GLY A 191 -1.44 16.35 8.10
N ASN A 192 -1.03 17.54 7.67
CA ASN A 192 -0.32 18.54 8.47
C ASN A 192 -0.96 19.94 8.38
N CYS A 193 -2.16 20.07 7.82
CA CYS A 193 -2.91 21.32 7.84
C CYS A 193 -3.11 21.82 9.27
N SER A 194 -3.00 23.14 9.46
CA SER A 194 -3.15 23.81 10.75
C SER A 194 -4.49 23.53 11.42
N THR A 195 -5.55 23.41 10.61
CA THR A 195 -6.86 22.91 11.03
C THR A 195 -7.12 21.54 10.41
N GLN A 196 -7.48 20.59 11.26
CA GLN A 196 -7.80 19.22 10.85
C GLN A 196 -9.31 19.00 10.81
N TYR A 197 -9.76 18.20 9.85
CA TYR A 197 -11.16 17.90 9.61
C TYR A 197 -11.34 16.40 9.40
N LYS A 198 -12.56 15.92 9.66
CA LYS A 198 -13.01 14.66 9.08
C LYS A 198 -13.29 14.87 7.59
N ARG A 199 -12.69 14.02 6.75
CA ARG A 199 -12.80 14.07 5.29
C ARG A 199 -13.33 12.74 4.75
N THR A 200 -14.13 12.80 3.72
CA THR A 200 -14.66 11.63 3.01
C THR A 200 -14.34 11.72 1.54
N VAL A 201 -13.89 10.63 0.93
CA VAL A 201 -13.73 10.54 -0.52
C VAL A 201 -14.52 9.35 -1.07
N LEU A 202 -15.21 9.58 -2.18
CA LEU A 202 -15.93 8.57 -2.94
C LEU A 202 -15.28 8.47 -4.33
N ILE A 203 -14.75 7.30 -4.69
CA ILE A 203 -13.98 7.09 -5.91
C ILE A 203 -14.63 5.98 -6.76
N SER A 204 -14.96 6.28 -8.01
CA SER A 204 -15.54 5.32 -8.95
C SER A 204 -15.14 5.59 -10.40
N GLN A 205 -15.17 4.57 -11.24
CA GLN A 205 -14.96 4.64 -12.68
C GLN A 205 -13.63 5.32 -13.02
N ILE A 206 -12.51 4.83 -12.47
CA ILE A 206 -11.19 5.45 -12.64
C ILE A 206 -10.35 4.66 -13.63
N ILE A 207 -9.74 5.35 -14.59
CA ILE A 207 -8.62 4.82 -15.36
C ILE A 207 -7.33 5.39 -14.77
N GLY A 208 -6.50 4.54 -14.19
CA GLY A 208 -5.24 4.95 -13.57
C GLY A 208 -4.05 4.34 -14.29
N LYS A 209 -3.01 5.13 -14.57
CA LYS A 209 -1.76 4.64 -15.17
C LYS A 209 -0.55 5.22 -14.45
N SER A 210 0.38 4.36 -14.03
CA SER A 210 1.68 4.74 -13.46
C SER A 210 1.58 5.73 -12.29
N GLY A 211 1.34 5.24 -11.08
CA GLY A 211 1.32 6.10 -9.90
C GLY A 211 1.51 5.37 -8.57
N SER A 212 1.30 6.04 -7.44
CA SER A 212 1.57 5.43 -6.12
C SER A 212 0.32 5.05 -5.34
N SER A 213 -0.74 5.87 -5.34
CA SER A 213 -1.99 5.53 -4.63
C SER A 213 -3.24 6.25 -5.15
N LEU A 214 -4.43 5.67 -4.93
CA LEU A 214 -5.70 6.31 -5.26
C LEU A 214 -6.23 7.23 -4.16
N ALA A 215 -5.98 6.89 -2.89
CA ALA A 215 -6.42 7.70 -1.75
C ALA A 215 -5.48 7.54 -0.56
N GLY A 216 -5.02 8.67 0.01
CA GLY A 216 -4.42 8.75 1.34
C GLY A 216 -5.35 9.47 2.31
N ILE A 217 -5.67 8.84 3.45
CA ILE A 217 -6.60 9.37 4.46
C ILE A 217 -5.97 9.35 5.85
N ASN A 218 -6.50 10.17 6.76
CA ASN A 218 -6.06 10.24 8.15
C ASN A 218 -7.10 9.55 9.06
N SER A 219 -6.88 8.26 9.37
CA SER A 219 -7.82 7.45 10.15
C SER A 219 -8.06 7.99 11.56
N ASN A 220 -7.06 8.63 12.16
CA ASN A 220 -7.16 9.28 13.47
C ASN A 220 -8.15 10.46 13.50
N TYR A 221 -8.48 11.06 12.36
CA TYR A 221 -9.52 12.09 12.23
C TYR A 221 -10.87 11.54 11.77
N GLY A 222 -11.00 10.21 11.69
CA GLY A 222 -12.21 9.53 11.26
C GLY A 222 -12.48 9.67 9.75
N ASP A 223 -11.44 9.95 8.96
CA ASP A 223 -11.57 10.03 7.51
C ASP A 223 -12.06 8.70 6.93
N THR A 224 -12.78 8.78 5.80
CA THR A 224 -13.24 7.59 5.08
C THR A 224 -12.94 7.69 3.59
N ALA A 225 -12.54 6.58 2.98
CA ALA A 225 -12.37 6.46 1.54
C ALA A 225 -13.17 5.27 1.04
N THR A 226 -14.19 5.53 0.22
CA THR A 226 -14.99 4.50 -0.45
C THR A 226 -14.56 4.41 -1.90
N ILE A 227 -14.10 3.24 -2.33
CA ILE A 227 -13.64 3.02 -3.71
C ILE A 227 -14.42 1.86 -4.32
N ASP A 228 -15.13 2.12 -5.42
CA ASP A 228 -15.78 1.07 -6.22
C ASP A 228 -14.75 0.32 -7.06
N LYS A 229 -14.30 -0.84 -6.57
CA LYS A 229 -13.24 -1.63 -7.22
C LYS A 229 -13.64 -2.18 -8.59
N ALA A 230 -14.91 -2.53 -8.77
CA ALA A 230 -15.38 -3.12 -10.03
C ALA A 230 -15.30 -2.14 -11.20
N SER A 231 -15.25 -0.84 -10.87
CA SER A 231 -15.19 0.26 -11.82
C SER A 231 -13.77 0.72 -12.19
N LEU A 232 -12.71 0.12 -11.62
CA LEU A 232 -11.34 0.59 -11.82
C LEU A 232 -10.65 -0.12 -12.99
N SER A 233 -9.85 0.63 -13.74
CA SER A 233 -8.94 0.13 -14.77
C SER A 233 -7.54 0.69 -14.52
N LEU A 234 -6.69 -0.06 -13.81
CA LEU A 234 -5.36 0.38 -13.37
C LEU A 234 -4.25 -0.39 -14.09
N THR A 235 -3.17 0.29 -14.53
CA THR A 235 -1.97 -0.39 -15.08
C THR A 235 -0.89 -0.58 -14.00
N SER A 236 -0.05 -1.61 -14.15
CA SER A 236 0.86 -2.16 -13.13
C SER A 236 1.79 -1.19 -12.41
N ALA A 237 2.15 -0.05 -13.02
CA ALA A 237 3.00 0.96 -12.39
C ALA A 237 2.27 1.82 -11.34
N LEU A 238 1.01 1.51 -11.00
CA LEU A 238 0.23 2.16 -9.95
C LEU A 238 0.52 1.68 -8.52
N LEU A 239 1.54 0.85 -8.36
CA LEU A 239 1.79 0.14 -7.12
C LEU A 239 3.07 0.61 -6.43
N ARG A 240 4.02 1.31 -7.11
CA ARG A 240 5.31 1.78 -6.54
C ARG A 240 5.11 2.88 -5.50
N PRO A 241 5.38 2.64 -4.21
CA PRO A 241 5.50 3.72 -3.25
C PRO A 241 6.88 4.38 -3.41
N HIS A 242 6.92 5.69 -3.64
CA HIS A 242 8.16 6.46 -3.61
C HIS A 242 8.56 6.94 -2.19
N ASN A 243 7.69 6.78 -1.18
CA ASN A 243 8.00 7.13 0.22
C ASN A 243 7.17 6.28 1.21
N VAL A 244 7.83 5.75 2.25
CA VAL A 244 7.31 4.70 3.16
C VAL A 244 6.56 5.23 4.39
N ASN A 245 6.43 6.56 4.54
CA ASN A 245 5.91 7.22 5.74
C ASN A 245 4.41 7.60 5.66
N GLU A 246 3.69 7.20 4.62
CA GLU A 246 2.30 7.64 4.39
C GLU A 246 1.29 6.50 4.49
N MET A 247 0.38 6.59 5.48
CA MET A 247 -0.75 5.68 5.60
C MET A 247 -1.74 5.88 4.43
N SER A 248 -1.91 4.83 3.63
CA SER A 248 -2.98 4.73 2.63
C SER A 248 -4.09 3.84 3.19
N ALA A 249 -5.08 4.40 3.88
CA ALA A 249 -6.21 3.61 4.36
C ALA A 249 -7.32 3.54 3.30
N LEU A 250 -7.54 2.35 2.74
CA LEU A 250 -8.76 1.99 2.01
C LEU A 250 -9.76 1.40 3.01
N GLN A 251 -10.92 2.02 3.20
CA GLN A 251 -12.04 1.42 3.94
C GLN A 251 -12.89 0.64 2.93
N ILE A 252 -12.79 -0.70 2.96
CA ILE A 252 -13.49 -1.56 2.00
C ILE A 252 -14.74 -2.12 2.69
N PHE A 253 -15.92 -1.72 2.22
CA PHE A 253 -17.15 -2.43 2.54
C PHE A 253 -17.34 -3.58 1.55
N ASN A 254 -17.20 -4.81 2.03
CA ASN A 254 -18.03 -5.92 1.56
C ASN A 254 -18.85 -6.37 2.76
N ASN A 255 -20.11 -6.76 2.54
CA ASN A 255 -20.95 -7.30 3.61
C ASN A 255 -20.20 -8.45 4.32
N ALA A 256 -20.06 -8.31 5.65
CA ALA A 256 -19.21 -9.05 6.58
C ALA A 256 -17.73 -8.60 6.61
N ASP A 257 -17.38 -7.98 7.74
CA ASP A 257 -16.05 -7.58 8.21
C ASP A 257 -15.43 -6.30 7.62
N ILE A 258 -15.17 -5.34 8.52
CA ILE A 258 -14.55 -4.04 8.25
C ILE A 258 -13.08 -4.28 7.86
N MET A 259 -12.75 -4.08 6.59
CA MET A 259 -11.43 -4.35 6.02
C MET A 259 -10.68 -3.05 5.72
N TYR A 260 -9.55 -2.84 6.42
CA TYR A 260 -8.52 -1.88 6.03
C TYR A 260 -7.53 -2.59 5.09
N ALA A 261 -7.41 -2.15 3.83
CA ALA A 261 -6.34 -2.60 2.95
C ALA A 261 -5.39 -1.43 2.66
N VAL A 262 -4.10 -1.70 2.72
CA VAL A 262 -3.03 -0.80 2.27
C VAL A 262 -2.33 -1.58 1.16
N PHE A 263 -2.20 -1.00 -0.03
CA PHE A 263 -1.50 -1.63 -1.16
C PHE A 263 -0.16 -0.93 -1.38
N THR A 264 0.94 -1.70 -1.41
CA THR A 264 2.28 -1.28 -1.89
C THR A 264 2.83 -2.37 -2.82
N GLU A 265 3.64 -2.02 -3.84
CA GLU A 265 4.17 -2.89 -4.92
C GLU A 265 4.97 -4.14 -4.51
N LEU A 266 4.32 -5.10 -3.87
CA LEU A 266 4.71 -6.51 -3.93
C LEU A 266 3.58 -7.41 -4.43
N GLU A 267 2.34 -6.91 -4.51
CA GLU A 267 1.14 -7.76 -4.61
C GLU A 267 0.66 -8.12 -6.03
N SER A 268 1.38 -7.79 -7.12
CA SER A 268 0.92 -8.15 -8.48
C SER A 268 1.61 -9.36 -9.12
N GLN A 269 2.73 -9.88 -8.58
CA GLN A 269 3.33 -11.11 -9.12
C GLN A 269 3.91 -12.12 -8.14
N GLN A 270 4.03 -11.85 -6.82
CA GLN A 270 4.56 -12.90 -5.92
C GLN A 270 4.12 -12.83 -4.45
N TRP A 271 3.25 -11.90 -4.04
CA TRP A 271 2.90 -11.72 -2.63
C TRP A 271 1.41 -11.74 -2.38
N PRO A 272 0.93 -12.61 -1.47
CA PRO A 272 -0.47 -12.63 -1.13
C PRO A 272 -0.83 -11.62 -0.04
N SER A 273 -2.02 -11.02 -0.17
CA SER A 273 -2.72 -10.15 0.79
C SER A 273 -2.17 -10.18 2.22
N LEU A 274 -1.61 -9.06 2.70
CA LEU A 274 -1.04 -8.89 4.06
C LEU A 274 -2.05 -9.04 5.23
N THR A 275 -3.29 -9.44 4.97
CA THR A 275 -4.26 -9.96 5.97
C THR A 275 -4.21 -11.48 6.11
N ARG A 276 -3.29 -12.15 5.41
CA ARG A 276 -3.11 -13.59 5.56
C ARG A 276 -2.70 -13.90 6.99
N ARG A 277 -3.44 -14.83 7.57
CA ARG A 277 -3.04 -15.52 8.79
C ARG A 277 -1.72 -16.26 8.61
N GLU A 278 -1.31 -16.54 7.36
CA GLU A 278 -0.15 -17.34 7.03
C GLU A 278 0.83 -16.60 6.11
N ILE A 279 2.04 -16.36 6.61
CA ILE A 279 3.09 -15.61 5.94
C ILE A 279 4.25 -16.55 5.59
N GLU A 280 4.65 -16.55 4.31
CA GLU A 280 5.81 -17.28 3.79
C GLU A 280 6.94 -16.29 3.52
N GLY A 281 7.99 -16.35 4.35
CA GLY A 281 9.12 -15.43 4.30
C GLY A 281 9.00 -14.25 5.27
N VAL A 282 10.05 -14.04 6.07
CA VAL A 282 10.13 -12.93 7.03
C VAL A 282 10.35 -11.58 6.35
N ASP A 283 10.82 -11.60 5.10
CA ASP A 283 10.91 -10.44 4.22
C ASP A 283 9.60 -9.67 4.16
N VAL A 284 8.48 -10.38 4.29
CA VAL A 284 7.14 -9.81 4.32
C VAL A 284 6.87 -8.91 5.49
N ILE A 285 7.35 -9.33 6.64
CA ILE A 285 7.16 -8.61 7.88
C ILE A 285 8.12 -7.43 7.93
N VAL A 286 9.38 -7.63 7.54
CA VAL A 286 10.41 -6.61 7.70
C VAL A 286 10.31 -5.50 6.64
N ALA A 287 9.77 -5.78 5.44
CA ALA A 287 9.46 -4.75 4.44
C ALA A 287 8.48 -3.67 4.94
N LEU A 288 7.75 -3.94 6.03
CA LEU A 288 6.83 -2.99 6.65
C LEU A 288 7.53 -2.01 7.59
N ILE A 289 8.80 -2.24 7.92
CA ILE A 289 9.62 -1.37 8.77
C ILE A 289 10.33 -0.34 7.89
N PRO A 290 10.15 0.97 8.11
CA PRO A 290 10.87 2.01 7.37
C PRO A 290 12.39 1.83 7.47
N GLY A 291 13.09 1.96 6.35
CA GLY A 291 14.56 1.78 6.26
C GLY A 291 15.01 0.36 5.88
N ALA A 292 14.13 -0.63 5.81
CA ALA A 292 14.50 -1.96 5.32
C ALA A 292 14.81 -1.94 3.80
N GLU A 293 16.03 -2.34 3.42
CA GLU A 293 16.44 -2.46 2.01
C GLU A 293 16.41 -3.93 1.54
N ILE A 294 15.80 -4.16 0.38
CA ILE A 294 15.65 -5.51 -0.19
C ILE A 294 16.37 -5.56 -1.53
N GLU A 295 17.53 -6.20 -1.59
CA GLU A 295 18.28 -6.39 -2.83
C GLU A 295 17.98 -7.77 -3.44
N TRP A 296 17.57 -7.80 -4.70
CA TRP A 296 17.31 -9.04 -5.42
C TRP A 296 18.49 -9.36 -6.33
N SER A 297 19.13 -10.52 -6.12
CA SER A 297 20.20 -10.99 -7.00
C SER A 297 19.80 -12.29 -7.70
N GLN A 298 20.07 -12.39 -9.00
CA GLN A 298 19.95 -13.65 -9.73
C GLN A 298 21.33 -14.28 -9.87
N LYS A 299 21.50 -15.50 -9.34
CA LYS A 299 22.61 -16.37 -9.72
C LYS A 299 22.09 -17.43 -10.70
N VAL A 300 22.95 -17.86 -11.62
CA VAL A 300 22.69 -18.62 -12.86
C VAL A 300 21.73 -19.82 -12.74
N LEU A 301 21.43 -20.34 -11.54
CA LEU A 301 20.47 -21.44 -11.31
C LEU A 301 19.49 -21.23 -10.13
N LYS A 302 19.56 -20.13 -9.37
CA LYS A 302 18.66 -19.82 -8.23
C LYS A 302 18.49 -18.31 -8.08
N ARG A 303 17.24 -17.86 -7.85
CA ARG A 303 16.99 -16.52 -7.31
C ARG A 303 17.53 -16.48 -5.88
N VAL A 304 18.44 -15.55 -5.59
CA VAL A 304 18.97 -15.32 -4.25
C VAL A 304 18.57 -13.92 -3.84
N THR A 305 17.59 -13.84 -2.94
CA THR A 305 17.20 -12.57 -2.33
C THR A 305 18.23 -12.24 -1.26
N ARG A 306 18.99 -11.16 -1.41
CA ARG A 306 19.86 -10.64 -0.35
C ARG A 306 19.15 -9.49 0.31
N MET A 307 18.73 -9.66 1.56
CA MET A 307 18.11 -8.56 2.28
C MET A 307 19.12 -7.85 3.15
N ARG A 308 19.17 -6.52 3.06
CA ARG A 308 19.97 -5.68 3.95
C ARG A 308 19.04 -4.88 4.84
N PHE A 309 19.09 -5.15 6.14
CA PHE A 309 18.26 -4.42 7.09
C PHE A 309 19.02 -3.19 7.61
N LEU A 310 18.61 -1.99 7.19
CA LEU A 310 19.11 -0.72 7.76
C LEU A 310 18.08 -0.19 8.75
N CYS A 311 18.16 -0.67 9.99
CA CYS A 311 17.26 -0.26 11.08
C CYS A 311 17.99 0.69 12.03
N GLU A 312 18.12 1.96 11.64
CA GLU A 312 18.64 2.99 12.54
C GLU A 312 17.58 3.39 13.58
N PRO A 313 17.94 3.53 14.87
CA PRO A 313 17.01 3.98 15.89
C PRO A 313 16.70 5.49 15.75
N PRO A 314 15.47 5.94 16.08
CA PRO A 314 14.36 5.17 16.62
C PRO A 314 13.62 4.33 15.57
N LEU A 315 13.26 3.10 15.94
CA LEU A 315 12.55 2.18 15.05
C LEU A 315 11.07 2.57 14.97
N ASP A 316 10.56 2.84 13.78
CA ASP A 316 9.13 3.05 13.54
C ASP A 316 8.45 1.71 13.19
N LEU A 317 7.60 1.22 14.09
CA LEU A 317 6.84 -0.01 13.91
C LEU A 317 5.34 0.24 13.66
N ASN A 318 4.91 1.49 13.48
CA ASN A 318 3.49 1.82 13.35
C ASN A 318 2.83 1.06 12.18
N ARG A 319 3.51 1.02 11.03
CA ARG A 319 3.01 0.30 9.86
C ARG A 319 2.92 -1.20 10.14
N LEU A 320 3.95 -1.81 10.72
CA LEU A 320 3.93 -3.22 11.10
C LEU A 320 2.84 -3.52 12.13
N GLY A 321 2.64 -2.64 13.11
CA GLY A 321 1.64 -2.77 14.17
C GLY A 321 0.20 -2.84 13.69
N ILE A 322 -0.08 -2.33 12.48
CA ILE A 322 -1.41 -2.48 11.86
C ILE A 322 -1.65 -3.94 11.44
N TYR A 323 -0.63 -4.64 10.93
CA TYR A 323 -0.79 -6.01 10.40
C TYR A 323 -0.47 -7.09 11.42
N SER A 324 0.42 -6.79 12.37
CA SER A 324 0.94 -7.77 13.31
C SER A 324 -0.13 -8.56 14.09
N PRO A 325 -1.31 -8.00 14.43
CA PRO A 325 -2.34 -8.77 15.13
C PRO A 325 -3.02 -9.84 14.27
N PHE A 326 -2.89 -9.78 12.94
CA PHE A 326 -3.56 -10.72 12.02
C PHE A 326 -2.72 -11.96 11.70
N VAL A 327 -1.39 -11.87 11.85
CA VAL A 327 -0.46 -12.97 11.53
C VAL A 327 -0.59 -14.08 12.57
N ARG A 328 -0.87 -15.30 12.11
CA ARG A 328 -0.99 -16.51 12.95
C ARG A 328 0.12 -17.52 12.67
N THR A 329 0.66 -17.55 11.47
CA THR A 329 1.76 -18.42 11.11
C THR A 329 2.79 -17.64 10.32
N LEU A 330 4.06 -17.85 10.66
CA LEU A 330 5.19 -17.27 9.96
C LEU A 330 6.18 -18.39 9.64
N GLU A 331 6.53 -18.51 8.37
CA GLU A 331 7.68 -19.27 7.92
C GLU A 331 8.78 -18.26 7.53
N ILE A 332 10.01 -18.45 8.02
CA ILE A 332 11.05 -17.41 7.95
C ILE A 332 11.70 -17.30 6.57
N TYR A 333 11.99 -18.39 5.87
CA TYR A 333 12.86 -18.38 4.69
C TYR A 333 12.10 -18.39 3.35
N GLY A 334 10.81 -18.68 3.38
CA GLY A 334 9.92 -18.78 2.23
C GLY A 334 10.15 -20.03 1.39
N ARG A 335 9.69 -19.95 0.14
CA ARG A 335 9.91 -20.97 -0.90
C ARG A 335 11.19 -20.75 -1.72
N ASP A 336 11.75 -19.54 -1.68
CA ASP A 336 12.93 -19.17 -2.46
C ASP A 336 14.22 -19.30 -1.62
N ALA A 337 15.37 -19.44 -2.27
CA ALA A 337 16.65 -19.39 -1.56
C ALA A 337 16.95 -17.93 -1.16
N LYS A 338 16.91 -17.61 0.14
CA LYS A 338 17.14 -16.26 0.67
C LYS A 338 18.44 -16.23 1.50
N ASP A 339 19.18 -15.14 1.37
CA ASP A 339 20.41 -14.82 2.12
C ASP A 339 20.11 -13.55 2.94
N TYR A 340 20.19 -13.62 4.26
CA TYR A 340 19.86 -12.48 5.13
C TYR A 340 21.13 -11.78 5.62
N GLU A 341 21.42 -10.58 5.10
CA GLU A 341 22.48 -9.71 5.62
C GLU A 341 21.88 -8.79 6.69
N ILE A 342 22.04 -9.21 7.95
CA ILE A 342 21.34 -8.56 9.06
C ILE A 342 22.25 -7.53 9.75
N LEU A 343 22.14 -6.25 9.36
CA LEU A 343 22.82 -5.13 10.02
C LEU A 343 21.91 -4.52 11.10
N TYR A 344 22.49 -4.07 12.23
CA TYR A 344 21.79 -3.36 13.32
C TYR A 344 20.56 -4.07 13.97
N TRP A 345 20.34 -5.37 13.74
CA TRP A 345 19.14 -6.08 14.23
C TRP A 345 18.95 -6.17 15.74
N ARG A 346 20.01 -5.95 16.51
CA ARG A 346 19.92 -5.89 17.98
C ARG A 346 18.87 -4.86 18.42
N VAL A 347 18.61 -3.84 17.60
CA VAL A 347 17.53 -2.85 17.82
C VAL A 347 16.15 -3.52 17.76
N LEU A 348 15.85 -4.30 16.70
CA LEU A 348 14.57 -4.99 16.53
C LEU A 348 14.34 -6.06 17.61
N ALA A 349 15.36 -6.89 17.89
CA ALA A 349 15.28 -7.88 18.97
C ALA A 349 15.20 -7.23 20.37
N GLY A 350 15.71 -6.01 20.51
CA GLY A 350 15.57 -5.15 21.68
C GLY A 350 14.12 -4.76 21.89
N TYR A 351 13.46 -4.23 20.86
CA TYR A 351 12.03 -3.88 20.91
C TYR A 351 11.15 -5.11 21.22
N ALA A 352 11.41 -6.23 20.55
CA ALA A 352 10.71 -7.50 20.76
C ALA A 352 10.83 -8.07 22.19
N LYS A 353 11.73 -7.51 23.02
CA LYS A 353 11.87 -7.90 24.43
C LYS A 353 10.71 -7.41 25.28
N ASP A 354 10.22 -6.22 24.99
CA ASP A 354 9.21 -5.55 25.80
C ASP A 354 7.83 -5.80 25.20
N ASP A 355 7.69 -5.73 23.87
CA ASP A 355 6.44 -5.97 23.15
C ASP A 355 6.60 -7.00 22.02
N PRO A 356 5.77 -8.06 21.98
CA PRO A 356 5.79 -9.02 20.89
C PRO A 356 5.51 -8.36 19.53
N ILE A 357 6.44 -8.50 18.58
CA ILE A 357 6.27 -7.93 17.24
C ILE A 357 5.03 -8.51 16.55
N LEU A 358 4.77 -9.81 16.72
CA LEU A 358 3.58 -10.51 16.22
C LEU A 358 2.79 -11.06 17.42
N PRO A 359 1.92 -10.24 18.05
CA PRO A 359 1.31 -10.58 19.34
C PRO A 359 0.36 -11.78 19.28
N ASN A 360 -0.02 -12.20 18.08
CA ASN A 360 -1.04 -13.20 17.80
C ASN A 360 -0.50 -14.45 17.08
N LEU A 361 0.83 -14.58 17.00
CA LEU A 361 1.51 -15.65 16.29
C LEU A 361 1.34 -16.99 17.01
N LEU A 362 0.78 -17.98 16.31
CA LEU A 362 0.55 -19.34 16.81
C LEU A 362 1.64 -20.32 16.36
N ARG A 363 2.20 -20.12 15.17
CA ARG A 363 3.19 -21.04 14.57
C ARG A 363 4.36 -20.29 13.96
N LEU A 364 5.57 -20.71 14.30
CA LEU A 364 6.82 -20.20 13.73
C LEU A 364 7.62 -21.36 13.14
N THR A 365 7.94 -21.28 11.84
CA THR A 365 8.70 -22.30 11.12
C THR A 365 9.97 -21.72 10.52
N LEU A 366 11.09 -22.42 10.67
CA LEU A 366 12.39 -22.05 10.12
C LEU A 366 12.91 -23.18 9.22
N THR A 367 13.03 -22.93 7.92
CA THR A 367 13.58 -23.88 6.95
C THR A 367 14.83 -23.29 6.29
N PRO A 368 15.99 -23.29 6.97
CA PRO A 368 17.17 -22.60 6.48
C PRO A 368 17.69 -23.21 5.16
N PRO A 369 18.07 -22.38 4.16
CA PRO A 369 18.54 -22.87 2.87
C PRO A 369 19.98 -23.41 2.91
N SER A 370 20.79 -23.03 3.91
CA SER A 370 22.18 -23.49 4.10
C SER A 370 22.60 -23.46 5.58
N LEU A 371 23.74 -24.09 5.91
CA LEU A 371 24.26 -24.16 7.29
C LEU A 371 24.76 -22.82 7.84
N ILE A 372 25.26 -21.92 6.99
CA ILE A 372 25.75 -20.59 7.42
C ILE A 372 24.59 -19.74 7.96
N GLU A 373 23.37 -19.98 7.48
CA GLU A 373 22.14 -19.33 7.95
C GLU A 373 21.60 -19.90 9.29
N SER A 374 22.22 -20.96 9.83
CA SER A 374 21.78 -21.59 11.09
C SER A 374 21.99 -20.72 12.32
N GLU A 375 23.02 -19.85 12.33
CA GLU A 375 23.28 -18.96 13.46
C GLU A 375 22.18 -17.87 13.64
N ASN A 376 21.35 -17.65 12.61
CA ASN A 376 20.21 -16.73 12.66
C ASN A 376 18.97 -17.30 13.35
N GLN A 377 18.95 -18.59 13.74
CA GLN A 377 17.77 -19.22 14.33
C GLN A 377 17.39 -18.64 15.69
N LEU A 378 18.36 -18.50 16.60
CA LEU A 378 18.15 -17.89 17.91
C LEU A 378 17.52 -16.51 17.74
N PHE A 379 18.04 -15.73 16.80
CA PHE A 379 17.57 -14.39 16.51
C PHE A 379 16.11 -14.39 16.07
N TRP A 380 15.77 -15.17 15.04
CA TRP A 380 14.41 -15.19 14.51
C TRP A 380 13.38 -15.68 15.54
N ILE A 381 13.70 -16.75 16.26
CA ILE A 381 12.82 -17.24 17.32
C ILE A 381 12.67 -16.16 18.40
N ARG A 382 13.77 -15.61 18.92
CA ARG A 382 13.75 -14.57 19.97
C ARG A 382 12.92 -13.33 19.57
N THR A 383 12.98 -12.95 18.30
CA THR A 383 12.34 -11.75 17.75
C THR A 383 10.83 -11.94 17.60
N PHE A 384 10.38 -13.13 17.22
CA PHE A 384 8.96 -13.43 16.97
C PHE A 384 8.29 -14.28 18.04
N LEU A 385 8.90 -14.40 19.23
CA LEU A 385 8.23 -15.01 20.37
C LEU A 385 6.94 -14.25 20.69
N SER A 386 5.90 -15.02 21.00
CA SER A 386 4.57 -14.52 21.31
C SER A 386 3.97 -15.31 22.49
N PRO A 387 3.20 -14.67 23.39
CA PRO A 387 2.46 -15.32 24.48
C PRO A 387 1.53 -16.45 24.04
N VAL A 388 1.04 -16.40 22.79
CA VAL A 388 0.10 -17.39 22.26
C VAL A 388 0.75 -18.40 21.32
N LEU A 389 2.08 -18.42 21.25
CA LEU A 389 2.82 -19.32 20.37
C LEU A 389 2.68 -20.78 20.85
N VAL A 390 2.19 -21.65 19.97
CA VAL A 390 1.95 -23.07 20.29
C VAL A 390 2.90 -24.02 19.55
N ASN A 391 3.59 -23.53 18.52
CA ASN A 391 4.49 -24.35 17.71
C ASN A 391 5.71 -23.55 17.23
N ILE A 392 6.90 -24.03 17.59
CA ILE A 392 8.17 -23.63 17.00
C ILE A 392 8.75 -24.86 16.30
N ARG A 393 9.08 -24.73 15.02
CA ARG A 393 9.70 -25.81 14.24
C ARG A 393 10.87 -25.30 13.43
N VAL A 394 12.06 -25.81 13.72
CA VAL A 394 13.19 -25.78 12.79
C VAL A 394 13.15 -27.06 11.95
N ALA A 395 13.16 -26.92 10.63
CA ALA A 395 13.03 -28.05 9.71
C ALA A 395 14.37 -28.81 9.57
N ASP A 396 14.29 -30.13 9.73
CA ASP A 396 15.28 -31.09 9.29
C ASP A 396 15.11 -31.35 7.78
N SER A 397 16.11 -31.01 6.97
CA SER A 397 16.05 -31.25 5.52
C SER A 397 16.80 -32.54 5.17
N PRO A 398 16.15 -33.57 4.61
CA PRO A 398 16.81 -34.80 4.20
C PRO A 398 17.97 -34.51 3.22
N GLY A 399 19.18 -35.00 3.54
CA GLY A 399 20.39 -34.78 2.74
C GLY A 399 21.10 -33.45 2.97
N ARG A 400 20.76 -32.71 4.04
CA ARG A 400 21.54 -31.57 4.54
C ARG A 400 21.83 -31.79 6.03
N ASP A 401 22.96 -31.26 6.51
CA ASP A 401 23.26 -31.32 7.94
C ASP A 401 22.21 -30.53 8.74
N VAL A 402 21.93 -31.02 9.94
CA VAL A 402 20.97 -30.43 10.86
C VAL A 402 21.59 -29.15 11.46
N PRO A 403 20.86 -28.04 11.55
CA PRO A 403 21.41 -26.83 12.12
C PRO A 403 21.47 -26.92 13.65
N LEU A 404 22.66 -27.13 14.18
CA LEU A 404 22.90 -27.35 15.60
C LEU A 404 23.03 -26.03 16.38
N LEU A 405 22.37 -25.96 17.54
CA LEU A 405 22.50 -24.89 18.52
C LEU A 405 23.46 -25.34 19.62
N ARG A 406 24.52 -24.56 19.87
CA ARG A 406 25.37 -24.74 21.05
C ARG A 406 24.57 -24.63 22.35
N ASN A 407 25.02 -25.32 23.38
CA ASN A 407 24.35 -25.43 24.68
C ASN A 407 23.98 -24.06 25.29
N GLU A 408 24.87 -23.06 25.26
CA GLU A 408 24.66 -21.73 25.85
C GLU A 408 23.55 -20.95 25.11
N ILE A 409 23.51 -21.13 23.80
CA ILE A 409 22.50 -20.53 22.91
C ILE A 409 21.15 -21.19 23.15
N ALA A 410 21.12 -22.52 23.21
CA ALA A 410 19.91 -23.29 23.51
C ALA A 410 19.34 -22.91 24.89
N LEU A 411 20.20 -22.78 25.89
CA LEU A 411 19.81 -22.36 27.23
C LEU A 411 19.17 -20.97 27.23
N THR A 412 19.80 -20.00 26.55
CA THR A 412 19.28 -18.64 26.42
C THR A 412 17.90 -18.62 25.74
N LEU A 413 17.72 -19.45 24.71
CA LEU A 413 16.46 -19.58 23.99
C LEU A 413 15.37 -20.18 24.88
N LEU A 414 15.64 -21.31 25.52
CA LEU A 414 14.68 -22.03 26.35
C LEU A 414 14.23 -21.20 27.55
N LYS A 415 15.14 -20.46 28.21
CA LYS A 415 14.79 -19.50 29.28
C LYS A 415 13.79 -18.44 28.82
N ARG A 416 13.91 -17.99 27.57
CA ARG A 416 13.00 -16.98 27.02
C ARG A 416 11.67 -17.60 26.59
N ILE A 417 11.69 -18.81 26.02
CA ILE A 417 10.48 -19.57 25.67
C ILE A 417 9.66 -19.87 26.94
N SER A 418 10.29 -20.37 28.00
CA SER A 418 9.57 -20.71 29.24
C SER A 418 8.89 -19.49 29.86
N LYS A 419 9.52 -18.32 29.76
CA LYS A 419 8.95 -17.05 30.25
C LYS A 419 7.82 -16.50 29.37
N LEU A 420 7.97 -16.54 28.05
CA LEU A 420 7.10 -15.81 27.12
C LEU A 420 6.12 -16.69 26.35
N ALA A 421 6.30 -18.01 26.31
CA ALA A 421 5.50 -18.94 25.52
C ALA A 421 5.31 -20.27 26.26
N SER A 422 4.89 -20.21 27.54
CA SER A 422 4.68 -21.41 28.38
C SER A 422 3.57 -22.36 27.88
N GLY A 423 2.71 -21.88 26.99
CA GLY A 423 1.69 -22.66 26.28
C GLY A 423 2.21 -23.45 25.07
N LEU A 424 3.52 -23.52 24.85
CA LEU A 424 4.11 -24.19 23.70
C LEU A 424 3.80 -25.70 23.71
N HIS A 425 3.20 -26.20 22.64
CA HIS A 425 2.89 -27.63 22.47
C HIS A 425 3.94 -28.38 21.65
N ARG A 426 4.61 -27.69 20.70
CA ARG A 426 5.61 -28.30 19.83
C ARG A 426 6.88 -27.47 19.80
N LEU A 427 8.02 -28.12 20.03
CA LEU A 427 9.33 -27.52 19.99
C LEU A 427 10.28 -28.38 19.14
N GLY A 428 10.64 -27.87 17.97
CA GLY A 428 11.69 -28.44 17.13
C GLY A 428 12.94 -27.56 17.14
N ILE A 429 13.95 -27.93 17.92
CA ILE A 429 15.27 -27.30 17.99
C ILE A 429 16.32 -28.39 18.14
N PHE A 430 17.48 -28.23 17.49
CA PHE A 430 18.53 -29.25 17.48
C PHE A 430 19.70 -28.75 18.30
N ILE A 431 19.96 -29.37 19.45
CA ILE A 431 20.94 -28.89 20.43
C ILE A 431 22.19 -29.76 20.34
N GLU A 432 23.34 -29.13 20.11
CA GLU A 432 24.65 -29.76 20.27
C GLU A 432 25.17 -29.51 21.67
N LEU A 433 25.27 -30.59 22.44
CA LEU A 433 25.89 -30.63 23.75
C LEU A 433 27.37 -30.91 23.52
N GLU A 434 28.22 -29.94 23.87
CA GLU A 434 29.66 -30.12 23.86
C GLU A 434 30.04 -31.19 24.90
N ASP A 435 30.89 -32.15 24.50
CA ASP A 435 31.56 -33.03 25.47
C ASP A 435 32.47 -32.16 26.33
N GLN A 436 32.39 -32.28 27.66
CA GLN A 436 33.27 -31.59 28.61
C GLN A 436 34.72 -32.10 28.57
N SER A 437 35.33 -32.23 27.39
CA SER A 437 36.68 -32.77 27.22
C SER A 437 37.77 -31.72 26.98
N ASP A 438 37.45 -30.44 26.79
CA ASP A 438 38.48 -29.42 26.61
C ASP A 438 38.37 -28.28 27.65
N GLY A 439 39.25 -28.37 28.67
CA GLY A 439 39.83 -27.24 29.40
C GLY A 439 38.88 -26.23 30.04
N ILE A 440 38.42 -26.52 31.27
CA ILE A 440 37.77 -25.53 32.13
C ILE A 440 38.78 -24.43 32.47
N GLU A 441 38.58 -23.20 31.97
CA GLU A 441 39.04 -22.00 32.68
C GLU A 441 38.17 -21.85 33.94
N GLU A 442 38.79 -22.06 35.10
CA GLU A 442 38.21 -22.03 36.46
C GLU A 442 37.50 -20.72 36.87
N SER A 443 37.39 -19.71 35.99
CA SER A 443 36.88 -18.38 36.35
C SER A 443 35.35 -18.25 36.34
N SER A 444 34.60 -19.20 35.76
CA SER A 444 33.15 -19.07 35.56
C SER A 444 32.27 -19.86 36.54
N GLN A 445 32.85 -20.74 37.37
CA GLN A 445 32.07 -21.64 38.24
C GLN A 445 31.36 -20.92 39.41
N HIS A 446 31.76 -19.70 39.76
CA HIS A 446 31.19 -18.98 40.91
C HIS A 446 29.90 -18.19 40.62
N ILE A 447 29.46 -18.08 39.35
CA ILE A 447 28.25 -17.33 38.96
C ILE A 447 27.09 -18.27 38.58
N ALA A 448 27.35 -19.56 38.36
CA ALA A 448 26.39 -20.51 37.78
C ALA A 448 25.36 -21.13 38.75
N PHE A 449 25.46 -20.90 40.07
CA PHE A 449 24.60 -21.59 41.06
C PHE A 449 23.12 -21.15 41.05
N TRP A 450 22.81 -20.01 40.45
CA TRP A 450 21.46 -19.42 40.45
C TRP A 450 20.81 -19.41 39.07
N GLU A 451 21.56 -19.75 38.02
CA GLU A 451 21.05 -19.77 36.66
C GLU A 451 20.45 -21.14 36.36
N PRO A 452 19.20 -21.23 35.86
CA PRO A 452 18.61 -22.52 35.56
C PRO A 452 19.44 -23.24 34.49
N SER A 453 19.62 -24.54 34.69
CA SER A 453 20.27 -25.46 33.75
C SER A 453 19.36 -25.79 32.57
N LEU A 454 19.88 -26.48 31.56
CA LEU A 454 19.07 -26.94 30.42
C LEU A 454 17.93 -27.88 30.88
N PRO A 455 18.19 -28.88 31.77
CA PRO A 455 17.12 -29.66 32.41
C PRO A 455 16.06 -28.80 33.12
N ASP A 456 16.47 -27.80 33.91
CA ASP A 456 15.53 -26.92 34.62
C ASP A 456 14.61 -26.17 33.62
N CYS A 457 15.17 -25.72 32.51
CA CYS A 457 14.38 -25.03 31.48
C CYS A 457 13.35 -25.97 30.83
N PHE A 458 13.73 -27.21 30.48
CA PHE A 458 12.78 -28.18 29.94
C PHE A 458 11.67 -28.53 30.93
N ALA A 459 11.99 -28.65 32.23
CA ALA A 459 11.01 -28.94 33.26
C ALA A 459 9.90 -27.88 33.35
N THR A 460 10.19 -26.62 32.99
CA THR A 460 9.19 -25.54 32.96
C THR A 460 8.24 -25.59 31.75
N LEU A 461 8.58 -26.37 30.71
CA LEU A 461 7.80 -26.48 29.47
C LEU A 461 6.75 -27.60 29.55
N GLY A 462 5.95 -27.60 30.61
CA GLY A 462 5.01 -28.68 30.93
C GLY A 462 3.89 -28.90 29.90
N SER A 463 3.63 -27.92 29.02
CA SER A 463 2.61 -28.00 27.96
C SER A 463 3.09 -28.75 26.71
N LEU A 464 4.37 -29.12 26.62
CA LEU A 464 4.94 -29.77 25.45
C LEU A 464 4.30 -31.14 25.21
N ARG A 465 3.95 -31.36 23.94
CA ARG A 465 3.44 -32.62 23.40
C ARG A 465 4.36 -33.24 22.37
N GLU A 466 5.16 -32.43 21.68
CA GLU A 466 6.13 -32.89 20.70
C GLU A 466 7.46 -32.18 20.87
N ILE A 467 8.54 -32.95 20.92
CA ILE A 467 9.92 -32.46 20.87
C ILE A 467 10.61 -33.09 19.67
N SER A 468 11.27 -32.26 18.85
CA SER A 468 12.16 -32.70 17.79
C SER A 468 13.56 -32.12 18.03
N SER A 469 14.57 -32.97 18.19
CA SER A 469 15.97 -32.57 18.41
C SER A 469 16.91 -33.65 17.85
N VAL A 470 18.17 -33.67 18.28
CA VAL A 470 19.13 -34.75 18.02
C VAL A 470 19.21 -35.70 19.22
N SER A 471 19.78 -36.88 19.00
CA SER A 471 19.90 -37.96 20.00
C SER A 471 20.59 -37.57 21.31
N GLN A 472 21.38 -36.49 21.33
CA GLN A 472 22.00 -35.97 22.55
C GLN A 472 20.98 -35.52 23.61
N LEU A 473 19.71 -35.29 23.25
CA LEU A 473 18.65 -35.04 24.23
C LEU A 473 18.39 -36.25 25.16
N LEU A 474 18.87 -37.45 24.78
CA LEU A 474 18.79 -38.67 25.58
C LEU A 474 19.95 -38.84 26.57
N GLN A 475 20.82 -37.84 26.73
CA GLN A 475 21.88 -37.90 27.74
C GLN A 475 21.30 -38.04 29.17
N PRO A 476 22.06 -38.66 30.11
CA PRO A 476 21.57 -39.01 31.45
C PRO A 476 20.94 -37.86 32.25
N ASP A 477 21.38 -36.62 32.03
CA ASP A 477 20.91 -35.46 32.78
C ASP A 477 19.59 -34.89 32.22
N LEU A 478 19.32 -35.08 30.92
CA LEU A 478 18.12 -34.56 30.26
C LEU A 478 17.01 -35.60 30.17
N LEU A 479 17.37 -36.87 29.95
CA LEU A 479 16.40 -37.95 29.77
C LEU A 479 15.36 -38.04 30.91
N PRO A 480 15.73 -37.97 32.20
CA PRO A 480 14.75 -38.00 33.30
C PRO A 480 13.76 -36.84 33.24
N VAL A 481 14.23 -35.64 32.88
CA VAL A 481 13.37 -34.46 32.76
C VAL A 481 12.43 -34.58 31.57
N ILE A 482 12.93 -34.98 30.41
CA ILE A 482 12.10 -35.20 29.21
C ILE A 482 11.04 -36.26 29.50
N ALA A 483 11.41 -37.35 30.16
CA ALA A 483 10.48 -38.41 30.57
C ALA A 483 9.44 -37.96 31.61
N SER A 484 9.70 -36.87 32.36
CA SER A 484 8.78 -36.32 33.36
C SER A 484 7.70 -35.40 32.77
N LEU A 485 7.82 -35.01 31.50
CA LEU A 485 6.86 -34.15 30.82
C LEU A 485 5.53 -34.88 30.58
N LYS A 486 4.54 -34.62 31.45
CA LYS A 486 3.26 -35.34 31.51
C LYS A 486 2.45 -35.38 30.21
N HIS A 487 2.66 -34.40 29.33
CA HIS A 487 1.90 -34.27 28.09
C HIS A 487 2.71 -34.65 26.84
N LEU A 488 3.97 -35.09 27.00
CA LEU A 488 4.82 -35.45 25.87
C LEU A 488 4.29 -36.72 25.20
N GLU A 489 3.83 -36.58 23.97
CA GLU A 489 3.28 -37.66 23.14
C GLU A 489 4.30 -38.14 22.09
N VAL A 490 5.19 -37.25 21.64
CA VAL A 490 6.10 -37.51 20.53
C VAL A 490 7.50 -36.96 20.84
N LEU A 491 8.51 -37.82 20.71
CA LEU A 491 9.93 -37.45 20.71
C LEU A 491 10.55 -37.90 19.38
N LYS A 492 11.04 -36.94 18.59
CA LYS A 492 11.74 -37.16 17.31
C LYS A 492 13.22 -36.79 17.48
N LEU A 493 14.11 -37.68 17.03
CA LEU A 493 15.56 -37.58 17.19
C LEU A 493 16.29 -37.77 15.88
#